data_AF-A0A418UWI3-F1
#
_entry.id   AF-A0A418UWI3-F1
#
_cell.length_a   1.000
_cell.length_b   1.000
_cell.length_c   1.000
_cell.angle_alpha   90.00
_cell.angle_beta   90.00
_cell.angle_gamma   90.00
#
_symmetry.space_group_name_H-M   'P 1'
#
loop_
_entity.id
_entity.type
_entity.pdbx_description
1 polymer ?
#
loop_
_entity_poly.entity_id
_entity_poly.type
_entity_poly.pdbx_seq_one_letter_code
_entity_poly.pdbx_strand_id
1 'polypeptide(L)' 'MTHSAVAVRPAVDVEGELALIEKAQQLAGHFPDAEALDRARRILDGHITPAEAYAELDEKYARG' A
#
# COMPACT_ATOMS: atom_id res chain seq x y z
N MET A 1 30.66 -17.43 11.92
CA MET A 1 29.20 -17.66 11.97
C MET A 1 28.53 -16.29 11.93
N THR A 2 28.07 -15.87 10.75
CA THR A 2 27.39 -14.58 10.57
C THR A 2 25.91 -14.79 10.77
N HIS A 3 25.37 -14.34 11.91
CA HIS A 3 23.92 -14.25 12.08
C HIS A 3 23.42 -13.08 11.24
N SER A 4 22.81 -13.38 10.09
CA SER A 4 22.01 -12.42 9.35
C SER A 4 20.77 -12.13 10.20
N ALA A 5 20.73 -10.94 10.81
CA ALA A 5 19.58 -10.50 11.57
C ALA A 5 18.46 -10.15 10.58
N VAL A 6 17.50 -11.06 10.42
CA VAL A 6 16.20 -10.71 9.85
C VAL A 6 15.59 -9.69 10.79
N ALA A 7 15.60 -8.42 10.40
CA ALA A 7 14.87 -7.38 11.10
C ALA A 7 13.39 -7.75 11.03
N VAL A 8 12.85 -8.29 12.12
CA VAL A 8 11.41 -8.37 12.34
C VAL A 8 10.95 -6.92 12.37
N ARG A 9 10.40 -6.44 11.24
CA ARG A 9 9.69 -5.17 11.26
C ARG A 9 8.56 -5.36 12.27
N PRO A 10 8.36 -4.43 13.23
CA PRO A 10 7.16 -4.49 14.05
C PRO A 10 5.96 -4.59 13.11
N ALA A 11 5.01 -5.47 13.45
CA ALA A 11 3.79 -5.63 12.66
C ALA A 11 3.21 -4.22 12.44
N VAL A 12 3.11 -3.82 11.16
CA VAL A 12 2.62 -2.49 10.80
C VAL A 12 1.18 -2.38 11.28
N ASP A 13 0.84 -1.31 11.99
CA ASP A 13 -0.55 -0.98 12.28
C ASP A 13 -1.21 -0.53 10.98
N VAL A 14 -1.72 -1.49 10.22
CA VAL A 14 -2.26 -1.27 8.88
C VAL A 14 -3.42 -0.30 8.90
N GLU A 15 -4.28 -0.33 9.94
CA GLU A 15 -5.38 0.62 10.06
C GLU A 15 -4.88 2.05 10.31
N GLY A 16 -3.88 2.21 11.19
CA GLY A 16 -3.25 3.49 11.46
C GLY A 16 -2.57 4.08 10.22
N GLU A 17 -1.82 3.26 9.48
CA GLU A 17 -1.17 3.68 8.23
C GLU A 17 -2.20 4.03 7.13
N LEU A 18 -3.26 3.25 6.98
CA LEU A 18 -4.34 3.55 6.03
C LEU A 18 -5.04 4.88 6.36
N ALA A 19 -5.32 5.14 7.63
CA ALA A 19 -5.89 6.42 8.07
C ALA A 19 -4.97 7.61 7.77
N LEU A 20 -3.65 7.44 7.97
CA LEU A 20 -2.65 8.44 7.62
C LEU A 20 -2.60 8.69 6.10
N ILE A 21 -2.59 7.62 5.30
CA ILE A 21 -2.59 7.70 3.84
C ILE A 21 -3.83 8.43 3.34
N GLU A 22 -5.02 8.01 3.78
CA GLU A 22 -6.29 8.63 3.38
C GLU A 22 -6.30 10.12 3.77
N LYS A 23 -5.90 10.44 5.00
CA LYS A 23 -5.92 11.83 5.46
C LYS A 23 -4.92 12.71 4.72
N ALA A 24 -3.72 12.20 4.45
CA ALA A 24 -2.71 12.92 3.69
C ALA A 24 -3.19 13.25 2.27
N GLN A 25 -3.86 12.31 1.61
CA GLN A 25 -4.48 12.53 0.30
C GLN A 25 -5.60 13.58 0.37
N GLN A 26 -6.49 13.50 1.35
CA GLN A 26 -7.56 14.50 1.56
C GLN A 26 -6.98 15.91 1.78
N LEU A 27 -5.91 16.04 2.56
CA LEU A 27 -5.22 17.32 2.79
C LEU A 27 -4.58 17.86 1.51
N ALA A 28 -4.19 16.99 0.57
CA ALA A 28 -3.72 17.37 -0.76
C ALA A 28 -4.86 17.63 -1.77
N GLY A 29 -6.13 17.51 -1.36
CA GLY A 29 -7.30 17.68 -2.23
C GLY A 29 -7.65 16.46 -3.07
N HIS A 30 -7.10 15.28 -2.75
CA HIS A 30 -7.41 14.01 -3.39
C HIS A 30 -8.34 13.17 -2.51
N PHE A 31 -9.25 12.44 -3.15
CA PHE A 31 -10.23 11.59 -2.47
C PHE A 31 -10.13 10.17 -3.04
N PRO A 32 -9.20 9.34 -2.53
CA PRO A 32 -9.05 7.97 -3.00
C PRO A 32 -10.34 7.18 -2.76
N ASP A 33 -10.69 6.32 -3.71
CA ASP A 33 -11.83 5.41 -3.58
C ASP A 33 -11.44 4.13 -2.80
N ALA A 34 -12.43 3.27 -2.57
CA ALA A 34 -12.24 2.02 -1.86
C ALA A 34 -11.21 1.10 -2.55
N GLU A 35 -11.12 1.14 -3.88
CA GLU A 35 -10.18 0.31 -4.64
C GLU A 35 -8.74 0.78 -4.46
N ALA A 36 -8.53 2.10 -4.43
CA ALA A 36 -7.23 2.68 -4.12
C ALA A 36 -6.78 2.37 -2.68
N LEU A 37 -7.69 2.45 -1.71
CA LEU A 37 -7.39 2.11 -0.32
C LEU A 37 -7.15 0.60 -0.12
N ASP A 38 -7.88 -0.26 -0.83
CA ASP A 38 -7.66 -1.72 -0.80
C ASP A 38 -6.27 -2.10 -1.34
N ARG A 39 -5.84 -1.50 -2.46
CA ARG A 39 -4.46 -1.68 -2.95
C ARG A 39 -3.42 -1.24 -1.93
N ALA A 40 -3.60 -0.07 -1.30
CA ALA A 40 -2.69 0.41 -0.27
C ALA A 40 -2.61 -0.57 0.91
N ARG A 41 -3.75 -1.13 1.33
CA ARG A 41 -3.83 -2.15 2.36
C ARG A 41 -3.01 -3.39 1.99
N ARG A 42 -3.24 -3.94 0.80
CA ARG A 42 -2.55 -5.15 0.31
C ARG A 42 -1.02 -4.95 0.24
N ILE A 43 -0.55 -3.73 -0.03
CA ILE A 43 0.88 -3.39 0.05
C ILE A 43 1.38 -3.39 1.49
N LEU A 44 0.65 -2.76 2.41
CA LEU A 44 1.04 -2.65 3.83
C LEU A 44 1.04 -4.00 4.55
N ASP A 45 0.06 -4.87 4.25
CA ASP A 45 -0.04 -6.24 4.76
C ASP A 45 0.96 -7.20 4.06
N GLY A 46 1.68 -6.74 3.03
CA GLY A 46 2.66 -7.54 2.29
C GLY A 46 2.05 -8.60 1.38
N HIS A 47 0.74 -8.53 1.10
CA HIS A 47 0.06 -9.41 0.14
C HIS A 47 0.49 -9.16 -1.30
N ILE A 48 0.85 -7.92 -1.63
CA ILE A 48 1.45 -7.54 -2.91
C ILE A 48 2.59 -6.57 -2.69
N THR A 49 3.51 -6.56 -3.64
CA THR A 49 4.55 -5.55 -3.77
C THR A 49 4.02 -4.29 -4.46
N PRO A 50 4.68 -3.13 -4.28
CA PRO A 50 4.36 -1.94 -5.05
C PRO A 50 4.42 -2.17 -6.57
N ALA A 51 5.35 -3.01 -7.05
CA ALA A 51 5.47 -3.32 -8.47
C ALA A 51 4.24 -4.07 -9.02
N GLU A 52 3.72 -5.04 -8.26
CA GLU A 52 2.46 -5.73 -8.62
C GLU A 52 1.27 -4.78 -8.60
N ALA A 53 1.20 -3.85 -7.62
CA ALA A 53 0.15 -2.84 -7.59
C ALA A 53 0.19 -1.89 -8.81
N TYR A 54 1.39 -1.50 -9.27
CA TYR A 54 1.53 -0.74 -10.52
C TYR A 54 1.08 -1.54 -11.74
N ALA A 55 1.42 -2.83 -11.83
CA ALA A 55 0.94 -3.70 -12.90
C ALA A 55 -0.60 -3.80 -12.94
N GLU A 56 -1.26 -3.88 -11.78
CA GLU A 56 -2.74 -3.85 -11.70
C GLU A 56 -3.33 -2.55 -12.28
N LEU A 57 -2.70 -1.40 -11.98
CA LEU A 57 -3.11 -0.10 -12.53
C LEU A 57 -2.91 -0.05 -14.05
N ASP A 58 -1.74 -0.48 -14.52
CA ASP A 58 -1.44 -0.52 -15.94
C ASP A 58 -2.46 -1.40 -16.68
N GLU A 59 -2.78 -2.59 -16.17
CA GLU A 59 -3.78 -3.47 -16.76
C GLU A 59 -5.20 -2.90 -16.80
N LYS A 60 -5.57 -2.12 -15.78
CA LYS A 60 -6.89 -1.46 -15.69
C LYS A 60 -7.02 -0.33 -16.70
N TYR A 61 -5.97 0.49 -16.83
CA TYR A 61 -6.00 1.69 -17.67
C TYR A 61 -5.48 1.49 -19.09
N ALA A 62 -4.74 0.40 -19.38
CA ALA A 62 -4.34 0.05 -20.75
C ALA A 62 -5.51 -0.39 -21.66
N ARG A 63 -6.69 -0.65 -21.08
CA ARG A 63 -7.92 -1.00 -21.81
C ARG A 63 -8.84 0.21 -22.07
N GLY A 64 -8.39 1.41 -21.71
CA GLY A 64 -9.11 2.68 -21.88
C GLY A 64 -8.91 3.32 -23.24
#